data_AF-A0A2V9S672-F1
#
_entry.id   AF-A0A2V9S672-F1
#
_cell.length_a   1.000
_cell.length_b   1.000
_cell.length_c   1.000
_cell.angle_alpha   90.00
_cell.angle_beta   90.00
_cell.angle_gamma   90.00
#
_symmetry.space_group_name_H-M   'P 1'
#
loop_
_entity.id
_entity.type
_entity.pdbx_description
1 polymer ?
#
loop_
_entity_poly.entity_id
_entity_poly.type
_entity_poly.pdbx_seq_one_letter_code
_entity_poly.pdbx_strand_id
1 'polypeptide(L)'
;MFIVQSGTSLASTLVLLNGTPCASQGTLTGRVDQQAVDLTIRESDGPDTITVPGSTDGVTISGSYTISGSCDGGDTGTVFANFIPTVDSARWSGDTSSVNGTLTFTADIQEDSHGNLNGTMSFDNSPCFTNLTVTGNQVGTAVRLRDTQDLFEAFGNTNEQATSISGDYSVLSGACAEDGTFSMTTP
;
A
#
# COMPACT_ATOMS: atom_id res chain seq x y z
N MET A 1 -0.99 2.06 -7.23
CA MET A 1 -2.24 1.52 -7.81
C MET A 1 -2.80 0.53 -6.80
N PHE A 2 -4.08 0.64 -6.44
CA PHE A 2 -4.76 -0.31 -5.55
C PHE A 2 -5.94 -0.92 -6.31
N ILE A 3 -6.00 -2.25 -6.44
CA ILE A 3 -7.09 -2.94 -7.15
C ILE A 3 -7.96 -3.66 -6.12
N VAL A 4 -9.22 -3.26 -6.03
CA VAL A 4 -10.24 -3.90 -5.19
C VAL A 4 -10.87 -5.04 -5.99
N GLN A 5 -10.96 -6.23 -5.40
CA GLN A 5 -11.72 -7.35 -5.95
C GLN A 5 -13.04 -7.55 -5.19
N SER A 6 -14.15 -7.65 -5.90
CA SER A 6 -15.45 -8.04 -5.35
C SER A 6 -16.06 -9.15 -6.22
N GLY A 7 -16.02 -10.38 -5.71
CA GLY A 7 -16.36 -11.57 -6.49
C GLY A 7 -15.40 -11.72 -7.67
N THR A 8 -15.94 -11.66 -8.90
CA THR A 8 -15.11 -11.69 -10.13
C THR A 8 -14.73 -10.29 -10.63
N SER A 9 -15.28 -9.21 -10.07
CA SER A 9 -15.02 -7.85 -10.54
C SER A 9 -13.74 -7.29 -9.92
N LEU A 10 -12.95 -6.58 -10.73
CA LEU A 10 -11.77 -5.84 -10.32
C LEU A 10 -12.00 -4.34 -10.59
N ALA A 11 -11.59 -3.47 -9.67
CA ALA A 11 -11.71 -2.03 -9.88
C ALA A 11 -10.61 -1.24 -9.14
N SER A 12 -10.23 -0.10 -9.71
CA SER A 12 -9.46 0.93 -9.04
C SER A 12 -10.00 2.30 -9.42
N THR A 13 -10.16 3.18 -8.44
CA THR A 13 -10.52 4.58 -8.67
C THR A 13 -9.30 5.44 -9.03
N LEU A 14 -8.07 4.93 -8.85
CA LEU A 14 -6.84 5.64 -9.18
C LEU A 14 -5.71 4.70 -9.63
N VAL A 15 -5.34 4.86 -10.90
CA VAL A 15 -4.10 4.35 -11.49
C VAL A 15 -3.21 5.54 -11.81
N LEU A 16 -1.95 5.53 -11.39
CA LEU A 16 -0.98 6.54 -11.79
C LEU A 16 -0.26 6.04 -13.04
N LEU A 17 -0.31 6.85 -14.11
CA LEU A 17 0.27 6.55 -15.41
C LEU A 17 1.58 7.32 -15.51
N ASN A 18 2.64 6.70 -15.01
CA ASN A 18 3.95 7.34 -14.87
C ASN A 18 4.70 7.25 -16.21
N GLY A 19 4.27 7.99 -17.24
CA GLY A 19 5.04 8.02 -18.49
C GLY A 19 4.40 8.40 -19.82
N THR A 20 3.21 8.99 -19.90
CA THR A 20 2.65 9.44 -21.18
C THR A 20 2.38 10.95 -21.19
N PRO A 21 2.56 11.68 -22.31
CA PRO A 21 2.33 13.13 -22.36
C PRO A 21 0.85 13.52 -22.20
N CYS A 22 -0.08 12.56 -22.17
CA CYS A 22 -1.51 12.80 -22.32
C CYS A 22 -2.37 12.51 -21.09
N ALA A 23 -1.90 11.66 -20.17
CA ALA A 23 -2.59 11.42 -18.92
C ALA A 23 -1.60 11.11 -17.82
N SER A 24 -1.86 11.68 -16.64
CA SER A 24 -1.11 11.36 -15.43
C SER A 24 -1.79 10.27 -14.61
N GLN A 25 -3.09 10.03 -14.87
CA GLN A 25 -3.91 9.15 -14.07
C GLN A 25 -5.07 8.54 -14.85
N GLY A 26 -5.62 7.45 -14.29
CA GLY A 26 -6.78 6.79 -14.84
C GLY A 26 -7.58 6.04 -13.79
N THR A 27 -8.65 5.41 -14.25
CA THR A 27 -9.44 4.43 -13.48
C THR A 27 -9.26 3.06 -14.07
N LEU A 28 -9.31 2.01 -13.25
CA LEU A 28 -9.24 0.62 -13.69
C LEU A 28 -10.57 -0.06 -13.43
N THR A 29 -11.01 -0.83 -14.41
CA THR A 29 -12.07 -1.83 -14.27
C THR A 29 -11.58 -3.14 -14.84
N GLY A 30 -12.10 -4.26 -14.36
CA GLY A 30 -11.72 -5.55 -14.91
C GLY A 30 -12.52 -6.69 -14.34
N ARG A 31 -12.18 -7.89 -14.79
CA ARG A 31 -12.75 -9.15 -14.31
C ARG A 31 -11.67 -10.21 -14.19
N VAL A 32 -11.82 -11.07 -13.18
CA VAL A 32 -11.09 -12.32 -13.07
C VAL A 32 -12.09 -13.48 -13.16
N ASP A 33 -11.85 -14.40 -14.08
CA ASP A 33 -12.62 -15.63 -14.24
C ASP A 33 -11.66 -16.82 -14.23
N GLN A 34 -11.63 -17.53 -13.10
CA GLN A 34 -10.60 -18.53 -12.79
C GLN A 34 -9.20 -17.92 -12.87
N GLN A 35 -8.43 -18.23 -13.90
CA GLN A 35 -7.08 -17.71 -14.12
C GLN A 35 -7.02 -16.63 -15.20
N ALA A 36 -8.10 -16.39 -15.94
CA ALA A 36 -8.15 -15.33 -16.94
C ALA A 36 -8.44 -13.98 -16.26
N VAL A 37 -7.67 -12.96 -16.64
CA VAL A 37 -7.83 -11.59 -16.15
C VAL A 37 -7.99 -10.67 -17.34
N ASP A 38 -9.04 -9.85 -17.33
CA ASP A 38 -9.22 -8.77 -18.30
C ASP A 38 -9.29 -7.45 -17.55
N LEU A 39 -8.32 -6.57 -17.76
CA LEU A 39 -8.32 -5.22 -17.20
C LEU A 39 -8.51 -4.19 -18.30
N THR A 40 -9.12 -3.07 -17.93
CA THR A 40 -9.26 -1.88 -18.76
C THR A 40 -8.94 -0.68 -17.88
N ILE A 41 -7.92 0.08 -18.28
CA ILE A 41 -7.60 1.37 -17.68
C ILE A 41 -8.10 2.44 -18.63
N ARG A 42 -8.88 3.38 -18.10
CA ARG A 42 -9.33 4.58 -18.82
C ARG A 42 -8.61 5.77 -18.25
N GLU A 43 -7.93 6.52 -19.10
CA GLU A 43 -7.33 7.79 -18.71
C GLU A 43 -8.41 8.74 -18.21
N SER A 44 -8.14 9.43 -17.11
CA SER A 44 -9.08 10.39 -16.52
C SER A 44 -8.92 11.79 -17.13
N ASP A 45 -7.70 12.12 -17.53
CA ASP A 45 -7.27 13.40 -18.10
C ASP A 45 -6.84 13.29 -19.58
N GLY A 46 -6.90 12.09 -20.15
CA GLY A 46 -6.54 11.80 -21.54
C GLY A 46 -7.62 11.03 -22.31
N PRO A 47 -7.47 10.90 -23.63
CA PRO A 47 -8.46 10.26 -24.49
C PRO A 47 -8.28 8.74 -24.57
N ASP A 48 -7.21 8.17 -24.00
CA ASP A 48 -6.84 6.80 -24.30
C ASP A 48 -7.46 5.78 -23.35
N THR A 49 -7.56 4.56 -23.86
CA THR A 49 -8.02 3.37 -23.14
C THR A 49 -6.99 2.27 -23.34
N ILE A 50 -6.51 1.72 -22.23
CA ILE A 50 -5.52 0.66 -22.16
C ILE A 50 -6.27 -0.64 -21.81
N THR A 51 -6.21 -1.63 -22.69
CA THR A 51 -6.80 -2.95 -22.43
C THR A 51 -5.70 -3.95 -22.15
N VAL A 52 -5.92 -4.79 -21.14
CA VAL A 52 -4.94 -5.75 -20.63
C VAL A 52 -5.60 -7.13 -20.49
N PRO A 53 -5.65 -7.93 -21.57
CA PRO A 53 -5.86 -9.36 -21.45
C PRO A 53 -4.65 -10.01 -20.79
N GLY A 54 -4.89 -10.83 -19.79
CA GLY A 54 -3.86 -11.45 -18.98
C GLY A 54 -4.32 -12.68 -18.24
N SER A 55 -3.48 -13.14 -17.33
CA SER A 55 -3.75 -14.25 -16.46
C SER A 55 -3.21 -14.03 -15.05
N THR A 56 -3.71 -14.83 -14.12
CA THR A 56 -3.25 -14.87 -12.73
C THR A 56 -2.99 -16.29 -12.27
N ASP A 57 -1.97 -16.46 -11.42
CA ASP A 57 -1.71 -17.67 -10.64
C ASP A 57 -2.21 -17.57 -9.19
N GLY A 58 -2.94 -16.49 -8.87
CA GLY A 58 -3.41 -16.16 -7.52
C GLY A 58 -2.45 -15.28 -6.71
N VAL A 59 -1.21 -15.11 -7.16
CA VAL A 59 -0.20 -14.23 -6.52
C VAL A 59 0.26 -13.14 -7.46
N THR A 60 0.24 -13.39 -8.77
CA THR A 60 0.67 -12.44 -9.78
C THR A 60 -0.41 -12.27 -10.82
N ILE A 61 -0.48 -11.07 -11.40
CA ILE A 61 -1.22 -10.80 -12.63
C ILE A 61 -0.17 -10.44 -13.69
N SER A 62 -0.25 -11.09 -14.84
CA SER A 62 0.60 -10.78 -15.98
C SER A 62 -0.22 -10.74 -17.26
N GLY A 63 0.17 -9.89 -18.22
CA GLY A 63 -0.55 -9.78 -19.48
C GLY A 63 0.18 -8.87 -20.47
N SER A 64 -0.37 -8.77 -21.67
CA SER A 64 0.05 -7.76 -22.64
C SER A 64 -1.00 -6.67 -22.73
N TYR A 65 -0.58 -5.40 -22.74
CA TYR A 65 -1.49 -4.29 -22.92
C TYR A 65 -1.47 -3.76 -24.36
N THR A 66 -2.59 -3.19 -24.77
CA THR A 66 -2.72 -2.40 -25.99
C THR A 66 -3.42 -1.09 -25.67
N ILE A 67 -2.90 0.03 -26.17
CA ILE A 67 -3.48 1.36 -26.01
C ILE A 67 -4.28 1.70 -27.26
N SER A 68 -5.49 2.22 -27.05
CA SER A 68 -6.36 2.75 -28.09
C SER A 68 -6.72 4.19 -27.76
N GLY A 69 -6.84 5.04 -28.77
CA GLY A 69 -7.13 6.46 -28.59
C GLY A 69 -6.28 7.32 -29.52
N SER A 70 -6.26 8.62 -29.26
CA SER A 70 -5.63 9.59 -30.16
C SER A 70 -4.25 10.03 -29.74
N CYS A 71 -3.82 9.73 -28.51
CA CYS A 71 -2.49 10.13 -28.05
C CYS A 71 -1.45 9.05 -28.32
N ASP A 72 -1.53 7.95 -27.58
CA ASP A 72 -0.59 6.82 -27.63
C ASP A 72 -1.25 5.59 -28.29
N GLY A 73 -2.28 5.83 -29.10
CA GLY A 73 -3.03 4.79 -29.80
C GLY A 73 -2.12 3.92 -30.68
N GLY A 74 -2.16 2.61 -30.44
CA GLY A 74 -1.33 1.61 -31.12
C GLY A 74 -0.15 1.11 -30.29
N ASP A 75 0.16 1.76 -29.17
CA ASP A 75 1.20 1.30 -28.26
C ASP A 75 0.83 -0.03 -27.61
N THR A 76 1.83 -0.87 -27.41
CA THR A 76 1.68 -2.19 -26.82
C THR A 76 2.85 -2.51 -25.90
N GLY A 77 2.63 -3.38 -24.93
CA GLY A 77 3.68 -3.82 -24.03
C GLY A 77 3.20 -4.91 -23.09
N THR A 78 3.93 -5.12 -22.00
CA THR A 78 3.57 -6.08 -20.96
C THR A 78 3.24 -5.37 -19.66
N VAL A 79 2.36 -5.98 -18.89
CA VAL A 79 2.08 -5.59 -17.51
C VAL A 79 2.40 -6.75 -16.59
N PHE A 80 2.84 -6.41 -15.39
CA PHE A 80 3.01 -7.33 -14.30
C PHE A 80 2.60 -6.65 -13.00
N ALA A 81 1.85 -7.35 -12.16
CA ALA A 81 1.47 -6.90 -10.83
C ALA A 81 1.55 -8.05 -9.84
N ASN A 82 2.06 -7.77 -8.64
CA ASN A 82 2.05 -8.71 -7.53
C ASN A 82 0.86 -8.45 -6.62
N PHE A 83 0.23 -9.52 -6.15
CA PHE A 83 -0.61 -9.50 -4.98
C PHE A 83 0.26 -9.19 -3.77
N ILE A 84 -0.09 -8.13 -3.06
CA ILE A 84 0.53 -7.83 -1.78
C ILE A 84 -0.45 -8.26 -0.69
N PRO A 85 -0.05 -9.14 0.23
CA PRO A 85 -0.88 -9.50 1.37
C PRO A 85 -1.18 -8.28 2.25
N THR A 86 -2.31 -8.36 2.94
CA THR A 86 -2.71 -7.36 3.91
C THR A 86 -1.83 -7.38 5.15
N VAL A 87 -1.62 -6.22 5.77
CA VAL A 87 -0.95 -6.07 7.07
C VAL A 87 -1.91 -6.22 8.26
N ASP A 88 -3.16 -6.63 8.03
CA ASP A 88 -4.18 -6.83 9.07
C ASP A 88 -3.74 -7.89 10.10
N SER A 89 -3.53 -7.46 11.34
CA SER A 89 -3.23 -8.32 12.48
C SER A 89 -3.35 -7.57 13.80
N ALA A 90 -3.97 -8.23 14.78
CA ALA A 90 -4.04 -7.76 16.17
C ALA A 90 -2.81 -8.12 17.02
N ARG A 91 -1.71 -8.60 16.40
CA ARG A 91 -0.58 -9.24 17.08
C ARG A 91 0.78 -8.78 16.58
N TRP A 92 0.89 -7.55 16.08
CA TRP A 92 2.20 -7.00 15.76
C TRP A 92 3.01 -6.77 17.03
N SER A 93 4.28 -7.13 16.99
CA SER A 93 5.27 -6.80 18.03
C SER A 93 6.53 -6.29 17.36
N GLY A 94 7.15 -5.25 17.93
CA GLY A 94 8.32 -4.63 17.33
C GLY A 94 9.12 -3.79 18.29
N ASP A 95 10.17 -3.20 17.72
CA ASP A 95 11.11 -2.34 18.41
C ASP A 95 11.36 -1.07 17.59
N THR A 96 11.58 0.04 18.27
CA THR A 96 12.18 1.24 17.71
C THR A 96 13.67 1.32 18.07
N SER A 97 14.44 2.05 17.28
CA SER A 97 15.85 2.32 17.54
C SER A 97 16.17 3.77 17.19
N SER A 98 16.61 4.55 18.18
CA SER A 98 17.02 5.96 18.01
C SER A 98 18.24 6.29 18.87
N VAL A 99 18.65 7.56 18.84
CA VAL A 99 19.68 8.10 19.74
C VAL A 99 19.27 8.08 21.22
N ASN A 100 17.97 8.02 21.52
CA ASN A 100 17.46 7.96 22.90
C ASN A 100 17.26 6.52 23.41
N GLY A 101 17.52 5.52 22.56
CA GLY A 101 17.50 4.10 22.92
C GLY A 101 16.53 3.28 22.09
N THR A 102 16.12 2.15 22.67
CA THR A 102 15.20 1.19 22.06
C THR A 102 13.93 1.12 22.90
N LEU A 103 12.78 1.17 22.24
CA LEU A 103 11.48 0.93 22.86
C LEU A 103 10.83 -0.28 22.21
N THR A 104 10.29 -1.19 23.02
CA THR A 104 9.43 -2.27 22.53
C THR A 104 8.01 -1.75 22.38
N PHE A 105 7.27 -2.26 21.41
CA PHE A 105 5.86 -1.97 21.25
C PHE A 105 5.08 -3.15 20.71
N THR A 106 3.77 -3.08 20.90
CA THR A 106 2.79 -3.95 20.23
C THR A 106 1.85 -3.11 19.40
N ALA A 107 1.27 -3.69 18.34
CA ALA A 107 0.27 -3.00 17.54
C ALA A 107 -0.86 -3.93 17.11
N ASP A 108 -2.05 -3.33 17.02
CA ASP A 108 -3.23 -3.89 16.36
C ASP A 108 -3.49 -3.02 15.13
N ILE A 109 -3.35 -3.59 13.94
CA ILE A 109 -3.53 -2.91 12.67
C ILE A 109 -4.62 -3.63 11.90
N GLN A 110 -5.63 -2.88 11.47
CA GLN A 110 -6.68 -3.34 10.58
C GLN A 110 -6.51 -2.65 9.23
N GLU A 111 -6.68 -3.41 8.15
CA GLU A 111 -6.63 -2.89 6.80
C GLU A 111 -7.98 -3.08 6.12
N ASP A 112 -8.53 -2.01 5.56
CA ASP A 112 -9.78 -2.10 4.80
C ASP A 112 -9.54 -2.54 3.35
N SER A 113 -10.64 -2.75 2.62
CA SER A 113 -10.58 -3.16 1.21
C SER A 113 -9.99 -2.12 0.26
N HIS A 114 -9.54 -0.96 0.75
CA HIS A 114 -8.90 0.11 -0.02
C HIS A 114 -7.44 0.33 0.42
N GLY A 115 -6.91 -0.51 1.31
CA GLY A 115 -5.58 -0.38 1.86
C GLY A 115 -5.48 0.73 2.91
N ASN A 116 -6.58 1.27 3.43
CA ASN A 116 -6.54 2.21 4.55
C ASN A 116 -6.29 1.42 5.84
N LEU A 117 -5.40 1.95 6.66
CA LEU A 117 -4.99 1.35 7.92
C LEU A 117 -5.62 2.11 9.08
N ASN A 118 -6.15 1.39 10.06
CA ASN A 118 -6.55 1.93 11.36
C ASN A 118 -6.09 0.98 12.46
N GLY A 119 -5.66 1.53 13.58
CA GLY A 119 -5.11 0.67 14.61
C GLY A 119 -4.68 1.38 15.88
N THR A 120 -4.03 0.61 16.75
CA THR A 120 -3.39 1.11 17.96
C THR A 120 -1.96 0.60 18.06
N MET A 121 -1.08 1.42 18.63
CA MET A 121 0.27 1.03 19.01
C MET A 121 0.46 1.29 20.50
N SER A 122 0.94 0.30 21.25
CA SER A 122 1.24 0.41 22.67
C SER A 122 2.73 0.25 22.89
N PHE A 123 3.38 1.27 23.45
CA PHE A 123 4.82 1.30 23.71
C PHE A 123 5.09 1.00 25.18
N ASP A 124 6.00 0.05 25.44
CA ASP A 124 6.41 -0.26 26.79
C ASP A 124 7.49 0.71 27.27
N ASN A 125 7.31 1.24 28.48
CA ASN A 125 8.27 2.12 29.15
C ASN A 125 8.64 3.39 28.36
N SER A 126 7.85 3.78 27.35
CA SER A 126 8.02 5.06 26.68
C SER A 126 7.69 6.20 27.65
N PRO A 127 8.62 7.15 27.88
CA PRO A 127 8.35 8.30 28.73
C PRO A 127 7.42 9.34 28.06
N CYS A 128 7.03 9.09 26.80
CA CYS A 128 6.49 10.09 25.89
C CYS A 128 5.05 9.82 25.53
N PHE A 129 4.76 8.56 25.18
CA PHE A 129 3.46 8.09 24.75
C PHE A 129 3.35 6.61 25.08
N THR A 130 2.26 6.23 25.75
CA THR A 130 2.02 4.82 26.08
C THR A 130 1.17 4.14 25.03
N ASN A 131 0.13 4.84 24.54
CA ASN A 131 -0.78 4.32 23.53
C ASN A 131 -1.01 5.38 22.45
N LEU A 132 -0.91 4.98 21.20
CA LEU A 132 -1.21 5.79 20.02
C LEU A 132 -2.37 5.15 19.27
N THR A 133 -3.32 5.97 18.84
CA THR A 133 -4.25 5.57 17.78
C THR A 133 -3.63 6.00 16.46
N VAL A 134 -3.44 5.03 15.56
CA VAL A 134 -2.79 5.26 14.28
C VAL A 134 -3.76 5.06 13.13
N THR A 135 -3.57 5.89 12.10
CA THR A 135 -4.24 5.80 10.80
C THR A 135 -3.19 5.81 9.72
N GLY A 136 -3.50 5.28 8.54
CA GLY A 136 -2.48 5.14 7.52
C GLY A 136 -2.97 4.51 6.24
N ASN A 137 -2.02 4.07 5.43
CA ASN A 137 -2.32 3.37 4.20
C ASN A 137 -1.18 2.44 3.78
N GLN A 138 -1.55 1.35 3.11
CA GLN A 138 -0.63 0.47 2.39
C GLN A 138 -0.78 0.68 0.88
N VAL A 139 0.34 0.86 0.18
CA VAL A 139 0.39 0.95 -1.29
C VAL A 139 1.53 0.09 -1.80
N GLY A 140 1.18 -1.05 -2.39
CA GLY A 140 2.18 -2.08 -2.66
C GLY A 140 2.76 -2.58 -1.34
N THR A 141 4.09 -2.66 -1.25
CA THR A 141 4.78 -2.99 0.00
C THR A 141 4.95 -1.79 0.92
N ALA A 142 4.76 -0.55 0.44
CA ALA A 142 4.97 0.63 1.26
C ALA A 142 3.82 0.79 2.25
N VAL A 143 4.15 1.03 3.51
CA VAL A 143 3.21 1.24 4.62
C VAL A 143 3.53 2.57 5.27
N ARG A 144 2.48 3.37 5.49
CA ARG A 144 2.56 4.59 6.27
C ARG A 144 1.59 4.51 7.43
N LEU A 145 2.04 4.87 8.63
CA LEU A 145 1.23 5.01 9.83
C LEU A 145 1.45 6.39 10.42
N ARG A 146 0.38 7.03 10.87
CA ARG A 146 0.42 8.34 11.53
C ARG A 146 -0.52 8.32 12.70
N ASP A 147 -0.05 8.80 13.84
CA ASP A 147 -0.89 9.05 14.99
C ASP A 147 -1.94 10.13 14.67
N THR A 148 -3.15 9.95 15.19
CA THR A 148 -4.27 10.91 15.03
C THR A 148 -4.02 12.32 15.61
N GLN A 149 -3.00 12.48 16.46
CA GLN A 149 -2.57 13.74 17.05
C GLN A 149 -1.39 14.38 16.30
N ASP A 150 -0.94 13.78 15.19
CA ASP A 150 0.19 14.25 14.37
C ASP A 150 1.51 14.40 15.15
N LEU A 151 1.71 13.57 16.18
CA LEU A 151 2.93 13.50 16.99
C LEU A 151 3.88 12.40 16.54
N PHE A 152 3.37 11.35 15.91
CA PHE A 152 4.16 10.21 15.46
C PHE A 152 3.82 9.88 14.01
N GLU A 153 4.85 9.60 13.23
CA GLU A 153 4.75 9.11 11.86
C GLU A 153 5.76 8.00 11.64
N ALA A 154 5.34 6.93 10.98
CA ALA A 154 6.19 5.82 10.56
C ALA A 154 5.98 5.53 9.09
N PHE A 155 7.08 5.33 8.36
CA PHE A 155 7.08 4.94 6.96
C PHE A 155 8.02 3.76 6.77
N GLY A 156 7.51 2.68 6.21
CA GLY A 156 8.28 1.46 6.03
C GLY A 156 7.79 0.61 4.87
N ASN A 157 8.38 -0.57 4.74
CA ASN A 157 8.00 -1.55 3.75
C ASN A 157 7.69 -2.89 4.40
N THR A 158 6.68 -3.57 3.87
CA THR A 158 6.41 -4.97 4.19
C THR A 158 7.44 -5.88 3.51
N ASN A 159 7.63 -7.08 4.05
CA ASN A 159 8.12 -8.20 3.24
C ASN A 159 7.02 -8.68 2.27
N GLU A 160 7.36 -9.65 1.42
CA GLU A 160 6.44 -10.22 0.43
C GLU A 160 5.21 -10.89 1.05
N GLN A 161 5.30 -11.34 2.29
CA GLN A 161 4.22 -12.02 3.02
C GLN A 161 3.40 -11.10 3.92
N ALA A 162 3.75 -9.81 4.01
CA ALA A 162 3.20 -8.86 4.97
C ALA A 162 3.25 -9.30 6.44
N THR A 163 4.23 -10.13 6.80
CA THR A 163 4.46 -10.60 8.19
C THR A 163 5.52 -9.79 8.92
N SER A 164 6.23 -8.90 8.22
CA SER A 164 7.17 -7.95 8.81
C SER A 164 7.03 -6.59 8.16
N ILE A 165 7.13 -5.52 8.94
CA ILE A 165 7.26 -4.14 8.46
C ILE A 165 8.51 -3.53 9.07
N SER A 166 9.33 -2.86 8.26
CA SER A 166 10.48 -2.11 8.75
C SER A 166 10.66 -0.80 7.99
N GLY A 167 11.21 0.19 8.67
CA GLY A 167 11.44 1.50 8.08
C GLY A 167 11.86 2.53 9.11
N ASP A 168 11.51 3.78 8.81
CA ASP A 168 11.84 4.94 9.62
C ASP A 168 10.60 5.44 10.36
N TYR A 169 10.81 6.04 11.53
CA TYR A 169 9.79 6.77 12.25
C TYR A 169 10.31 8.13 12.71
N SER A 170 9.37 9.03 12.97
CA SER A 170 9.61 10.36 13.50
C SER A 170 8.58 10.69 14.58
N VAL A 171 9.06 11.21 15.70
CA VAL A 171 8.26 11.87 16.72
C VAL A 171 8.39 13.37 16.50
N LEU A 172 7.30 13.99 16.04
CA LEU A 172 7.32 15.31 15.40
C LEU A 172 7.43 16.47 16.39
N SER A 173 7.12 16.27 17.68
CA SER A 173 7.21 17.34 18.68
C SER A 173 7.28 16.85 20.13
N GLY A 174 7.54 17.77 21.05
CA GLY A 174 7.59 17.52 22.49
C GLY A 174 8.97 17.15 23.00
N ALA A 175 9.05 16.77 24.28
CA ALA A 175 10.32 16.39 24.94
C ALA A 175 10.95 15.12 24.37
N CYS A 176 10.23 14.44 23.48
CA CYS A 176 10.60 13.17 22.87
C CYS A 176 10.72 13.27 21.36
N ALA A 177 10.84 14.48 20.82
CA ALA A 177 11.06 14.66 19.41
C ALA A 177 12.36 13.96 19.00
N GLU A 178 12.22 12.96 18.14
CA GLU A 178 13.32 12.11 17.70
C GLU A 178 12.96 11.43 16.38
N ASP A 179 13.99 11.02 15.66
CA ASP A 179 13.86 10.17 14.49
C ASP A 179 14.63 8.88 14.75
N GLY A 180 14.18 7.80 14.11
CA GLY A 180 14.84 6.52 14.22
C GLY A 180 14.29 5.50 13.24
N THR A 181 14.66 4.24 13.47
CA THR A 181 14.13 3.12 12.71
C THR A 181 13.17 2.31 13.55
N PHE A 182 12.27 1.58 12.90
CA PHE A 182 11.42 0.61 13.55
C PHE A 182 11.41 -0.69 12.74
N SER A 183 11.12 -1.78 13.45
CA SER A 183 10.78 -3.06 12.84
C SER A 183 9.73 -3.77 13.67
N MET A 184 8.74 -4.37 13.02
CA MET A 184 7.72 -5.18 13.69
C MET A 184 7.38 -6.42 12.87
N THR A 185 6.93 -7.46 13.56
CA THR A 185 6.54 -8.74 12.97
C THR A 185 5.26 -9.28 13.56
N THR A 186 4.54 -10.10 12.80
CA THR A 186 3.44 -10.94 13.32
C THR A 186 3.93 -12.38 13.53
N PRO A 187 3.33 -13.14 14.46
CA PRO A 187 3.57 -14.57 14.61
C PRO A 187 3.19 -15.40 13.37
#